data_AF-A0ABD3S5S9-F1
#
_entry.id   AF-A0ABD3S5S9-F1
#
_cell.length_a   1.000
_cell.length_b   1.000
_cell.length_c   1.000
_cell.angle_alpha   90.00
_cell.angle_beta   90.00
_cell.angle_gamma   90.00
#
_symmetry.space_group_name_H-M   'P 1'
#
loop_
_entity.id
_entity.type
_entity.pdbx_description
1 polymer ?
#
loop_
_entity_poly.entity_id
_entity_poly.type
_entity_poly.pdbx_seq_one_letter_code
_entity_poly.pdbx_strand_id
1 'polypeptide(L)'
;MINKIHQANFETCFVQQYSMIHRLETNKLRNVAKFFAHLLGTDALPWHVLSYIRLTEEDTTSSSRIFIKILFQELSEHFGIRLLNERLSDPAMQESFDSIFPKDNPKNTRFAINFFTSIGLGGITENLREYLKNMPQLIMQQKKAASESDAESDSSGFGFDSSKSDSGSSSSSESSESETDSDDKRRNKRRK
;
A
#
# COMPACT_ATOMS: atom_id res chain seq x y z
N MET A 1 1.10 6.78 34.90
CA MET A 1 2.22 7.05 33.97
C MET A 1 3.18 5.87 34.03
N ILE A 2 3.49 5.26 32.89
CA ILE A 2 4.47 4.17 32.80
C ILE A 2 5.87 4.72 33.11
N ASN A 3 6.70 3.90 33.77
CA ASN A 3 8.09 4.23 34.02
C ASN A 3 8.83 4.40 32.68
N LYS A 4 9.50 5.54 32.47
CA LYS A 4 10.21 5.88 31.23
C LYS A 4 11.23 4.81 30.81
N ILE A 5 11.82 4.11 31.77
CA ILE A 5 12.76 3.01 31.52
C ILE A 5 12.06 1.84 30.80
N HIS A 6 10.85 1.48 31.25
CA HIS A 6 10.09 0.40 30.60
C HIS A 6 9.63 0.81 29.20
N GLN A 7 9.26 2.07 29.00
CA GLN A 7 8.87 2.58 27.68
C GLN A 7 10.04 2.47 26.67
N ALA A 8 11.24 2.91 27.05
CA ALA A 8 12.44 2.80 26.21
C ALA A 8 12.81 1.32 25.90
N ASN A 9 12.61 0.42 26.87
CA ASN A 9 12.82 -1.01 26.64
C ASN A 9 11.80 -1.60 25.68
N PHE A 10 10.53 -1.20 25.76
CA PHE A 10 9.50 -1.64 24.81
C PHE A 10 9.73 -1.09 23.41
N GLU A 11 10.21 0.14 23.28
CA GLU A 11 10.63 0.71 22.00
C GLU A 11 11.78 -0.09 21.38
N THR A 12 12.83 -0.37 22.16
CA THR A 12 13.96 -1.19 21.71
C THR A 12 13.48 -2.59 21.28
N CYS A 13 12.57 -3.18 22.07
CA CYS A 13 11.97 -4.47 21.76
C CYS A 13 11.16 -4.42 20.45
N PHE A 14 10.39 -3.36 20.22
CA PHE A 14 9.64 -3.18 18.97
C PHE A 14 10.56 -3.17 17.76
N VAL A 15 11.64 -2.38 17.79
CA VAL A 15 12.60 -2.27 16.68
C VAL A 15 13.29 -3.60 16.40
N GLN A 16 13.79 -4.26 17.46
CA GLN A 16 14.42 -5.56 17.35
C GLN A 16 13.44 -6.61 16.79
N GLN A 17 12.23 -6.63 17.32
CA GLN A 17 11.23 -7.60 16.90
C GLN A 17 10.82 -7.36 15.45
N TYR A 18 10.61 -6.09 15.06
CA TYR A 18 10.26 -5.71 13.70
C TYR A 18 11.37 -6.08 12.70
N SER A 19 12.65 -5.88 13.05
CA SER A 19 13.77 -6.28 12.19
C SER A 19 13.81 -7.79 11.88
N MET A 20 13.31 -8.62 12.79
CA MET A 20 13.32 -10.08 12.68
C MET A 20 11.95 -10.68 12.34
N ILE A 21 10.93 -9.88 11.96
CA ILE A 21 9.57 -10.38 11.69
C ILE A 21 9.51 -11.47 10.63
N HIS A 22 10.40 -11.44 9.65
CA HIS A 22 10.42 -12.41 8.56
C HIS A 22 10.79 -13.81 9.04
N ARG A 23 11.38 -13.94 10.23
CA ARG A 23 11.72 -15.21 10.89
C ARG A 23 10.60 -15.76 11.76
N LEU A 24 9.56 -14.97 12.02
CA LEU A 24 8.43 -15.39 12.84
C LEU A 24 7.41 -16.16 12.00
N GLU A 25 6.91 -17.25 12.58
CA GLU A 25 5.76 -17.99 12.05
C GLU A 25 4.47 -17.17 12.20
N THR A 26 3.49 -17.46 11.34
CA THR A 26 2.22 -16.71 11.22
C THR A 26 1.48 -16.52 12.55
N ASN A 27 1.45 -17.55 13.41
CA ASN A 27 0.78 -17.46 14.71
C ASN A 27 1.50 -16.51 15.67
N LYS A 28 2.83 -16.53 15.66
CA LYS A 28 3.65 -15.61 16.46
C LYS A 28 3.49 -14.17 15.95
N LEU A 29 3.47 -13.97 14.63
CA LEU A 29 3.20 -12.65 14.03
C LEU A 29 1.87 -12.07 14.50
N ARG A 30 0.81 -12.89 14.54
CA ARG A 30 -0.51 -12.46 15.04
C ARG A 30 -0.46 -12.01 16.48
N ASN A 31 0.17 -12.79 17.36
CA ASN A 31 0.26 -12.48 18.77
C ASN A 31 1.08 -11.21 19.02
N VAL A 32 2.24 -11.09 18.36
CA VAL A 32 3.13 -9.93 18.50
C VAL A 32 2.48 -8.66 17.96
N ALA A 33 1.77 -8.72 16.82
CA ALA A 33 1.05 -7.58 16.28
C ALA A 33 -0.06 -7.09 17.22
N LYS A 34 -0.89 -8.01 17.75
CA LYS A 34 -1.94 -7.67 18.73
C LYS A 34 -1.34 -7.05 20.01
N PHE A 35 -0.23 -7.61 20.49
CA PHE A 35 0.47 -7.09 21.66
C PHE A 35 0.93 -5.64 21.46
N PHE A 36 1.63 -5.34 20.36
CA PHE A 36 2.08 -3.98 20.09
C PHE A 36 0.94 -3.01 19.77
N ALA A 37 -0.12 -3.48 19.10
CA ALA A 37 -1.33 -2.66 18.91
C ALA A 37 -1.96 -2.26 20.24
N HIS A 38 -2.03 -3.18 21.21
CA HIS A 38 -2.54 -2.88 22.55
C HIS A 38 -1.64 -1.88 23.29
N LEU A 39 -0.31 -1.99 23.18
CA LEU A 39 0.62 -1.05 23.78
C LEU A 39 0.51 0.36 23.17
N LEU A 40 0.36 0.47 21.86
CA LEU A 40 0.09 1.74 21.17
C LEU A 40 -1.30 2.29 21.53
N GLY A 41 -2.27 1.39 21.69
CA GLY A 41 -3.66 1.71 22.04
C GLY A 41 -3.84 2.29 23.46
N THR A 42 -2.95 1.89 24.37
CA THR A 42 -2.97 2.30 25.79
C THR A 42 -1.94 3.40 26.12
N ASP A 43 -1.32 4.00 25.08
CA ASP A 43 -0.25 5.00 25.21
C ASP A 43 0.95 4.50 26.05
N ALA A 44 1.16 3.19 26.10
CA ALA A 44 2.31 2.54 26.74
C ALA A 44 3.55 2.55 25.84
N LEU A 45 3.33 2.50 24.53
CA LEU A 45 4.36 2.63 23.50
C LEU A 45 4.10 3.92 22.71
N PRO A 46 5.11 4.78 22.51
CA PRO A 46 4.94 6.00 21.76
C PRO A 46 4.78 5.70 20.26
N TRP A 47 4.01 6.52 19.56
CA TRP A 47 3.63 6.26 18.16
C TRP A 47 4.77 6.47 17.16
N HIS A 48 5.85 7.17 17.54
CA HIS A 48 7.01 7.39 16.68
C HIS A 48 7.73 6.08 16.29
N VAL A 49 7.50 4.99 17.02
CA VAL A 49 8.03 3.66 16.67
C VAL A 49 7.49 3.15 15.32
N LEU A 50 6.37 3.71 14.83
CA LEU A 50 5.84 3.38 13.52
C LEU A 50 6.75 3.85 12.36
N SER A 51 7.68 4.77 12.61
CA SER A 51 8.70 5.21 11.63
C SER A 51 9.61 4.09 11.14
N TYR A 52 9.81 3.05 11.95
CA TYR A 52 10.59 1.87 11.57
C TYR A 52 9.87 0.96 10.56
N ILE A 53 8.56 1.16 10.37
CA ILE A 53 7.77 0.43 9.39
C ILE A 53 7.81 1.20 8.07
N ARG A 54 8.25 0.54 7.00
CA ARG A 54 8.20 1.08 5.63
C ARG A 54 7.20 0.27 4.80
N LEU A 55 6.21 0.94 4.22
CA LEU A 55 5.15 0.33 3.40
C LEU A 55 5.39 0.62 1.92
N THR A 56 6.40 -0.02 1.35
CA THR A 56 6.73 0.02 -0.09
C THR A 56 6.67 -1.39 -0.68
N GLU A 57 6.54 -1.48 -2.01
CA GLU A 57 6.54 -2.78 -2.69
C GLU A 57 7.88 -3.51 -2.53
N GLU A 58 8.99 -2.77 -2.56
CA GLU A 58 10.36 -3.30 -2.55
C GLU A 58 10.84 -3.71 -1.14
N ASP A 59 10.43 -2.99 -0.09
CA ASP A 59 10.97 -3.20 1.26
C ASP A 59 10.05 -4.02 2.17
N THR A 60 8.84 -4.39 1.70
CA THR A 60 7.91 -5.19 2.50
C THR A 60 7.91 -6.65 2.11
N THR A 61 8.19 -7.51 3.09
CA THR A 61 7.98 -8.97 2.95
C THR A 61 6.53 -9.35 3.26
N SER A 62 6.11 -10.57 2.87
CA SER A 62 4.79 -11.12 3.23
C SER A 62 4.53 -11.08 4.73
N SER A 63 5.53 -11.40 5.56
CA SER A 63 5.44 -11.32 7.03
C SER A 63 5.22 -9.90 7.52
N SER A 64 5.86 -8.91 6.88
CA SER A 64 5.66 -7.48 7.16
C SER A 64 4.24 -7.05 6.88
N ARG A 65 3.71 -7.44 5.72
CA ARG A 65 2.33 -7.14 5.32
C ARG A 65 1.31 -7.76 6.28
N ILE A 66 1.54 -8.99 6.73
CA ILE A 66 0.68 -9.65 7.73
C ILE A 66 0.74 -8.92 9.07
N PHE A 67 1.93 -8.55 9.53
CA PHE A 67 2.12 -7.80 10.79
C PHE A 67 1.40 -6.46 10.75
N ILE A 68 1.66 -5.64 9.72
CA ILE A 68 1.07 -4.31 9.55
C ILE A 68 -0.46 -4.43 9.44
N LYS A 69 -0.96 -5.41 8.68
CA LYS A 69 -2.40 -5.68 8.56
C LYS A 69 -3.04 -5.87 9.94
N ILE A 70 -2.49 -6.76 10.76
CA ILE A 70 -3.08 -7.10 12.06
C ILE A 70 -2.92 -5.93 13.04
N LEU A 71 -1.78 -5.24 13.00
CA LEU A 71 -1.51 -4.07 13.84
C LEU A 71 -2.58 -2.99 13.62
N PHE A 72 -2.82 -2.59 12.38
CA PHE A 72 -3.78 -1.54 12.06
C PHE A 72 -5.24 -1.99 12.23
N GLN A 73 -5.55 -3.27 11.97
CA GLN A 73 -6.88 -3.80 12.25
C GLN A 73 -7.20 -3.73 13.75
N GLU A 74 -6.28 -4.17 14.61
CA GLU A 74 -6.48 -4.11 16.07
C GLU A 74 -6.55 -2.65 16.58
N LEU A 75 -5.72 -1.75 16.05
CA LEU A 75 -5.81 -0.31 16.37
C LEU A 75 -7.17 0.28 15.95
N SER A 76 -7.68 -0.11 14.79
CA SER A 76 -9.00 0.32 14.32
C SER A 76 -10.14 -0.26 15.16
N GLU A 77 -9.98 -1.46 15.71
CA GLU A 77 -10.94 -2.06 16.66
C GLU A 77 -10.94 -1.30 17.99
N HIS A 78 -9.76 -0.86 18.46
CA HIS A 78 -9.61 -0.15 19.73
C HIS A 78 -10.12 1.29 19.69
N PHE A 79 -9.80 2.05 18.63
CA PHE A 79 -10.13 3.48 18.53
C PHE A 79 -11.33 3.78 17.61
N GLY A 80 -11.65 2.86 16.70
CA GLY A 80 -12.49 3.15 15.54
C GLY A 80 -11.73 3.89 14.44
N ILE A 81 -12.24 3.81 13.21
CA ILE A 81 -11.60 4.39 12.01
C ILE A 81 -11.44 5.92 12.08
N ARG A 82 -12.39 6.62 12.70
CA ARG A 82 -12.41 8.10 12.76
C ARG A 82 -11.31 8.63 13.67
N LEU A 83 -11.24 8.12 14.90
CA LEU A 83 -10.26 8.55 15.89
C LEU A 83 -8.84 8.10 15.50
N LEU A 84 -8.72 6.92 14.89
CA LEU A 84 -7.44 6.48 14.31
C LEU A 84 -6.96 7.44 13.23
N ASN A 85 -7.84 7.89 12.32
CA ASN A 85 -7.47 8.84 11.28
C ASN A 85 -7.05 10.20 11.86
N GLU A 86 -7.73 10.67 12.91
CA GLU A 86 -7.36 11.91 13.61
C GLU A 86 -5.95 11.80 14.22
N ARG A 87 -5.63 10.70 14.90
CA ARG A 87 -4.28 10.46 15.45
C ARG A 87 -3.21 10.33 14.36
N LEU A 88 -3.52 9.65 13.25
CA LEU A 88 -2.58 9.49 12.13
C LEU A 88 -2.38 10.79 11.33
N SER A 89 -3.27 11.77 11.49
CA SER A 89 -3.20 13.09 10.85
C SER A 89 -2.58 14.15 11.76
N ASP A 90 -2.06 13.78 12.94
CA ASP A 90 -1.42 14.72 13.86
C ASP A 90 -0.14 15.30 13.23
N PRO A 91 -0.05 16.63 13.00
CA PRO A 91 1.11 17.27 12.40
C PRO A 91 2.42 16.99 13.13
N ALA A 92 2.38 16.78 14.46
CA ALA A 92 3.58 16.54 15.25
C ALA A 92 4.22 15.17 14.98
N MET A 93 3.44 14.20 14.51
CA MET A 93 3.87 12.81 14.27
C MET A 93 3.91 12.45 12.78
N GLN A 94 3.58 13.40 11.90
CA GLN A 94 3.49 13.17 10.46
C GLN A 94 4.78 12.57 9.89
N GLU A 95 5.95 13.04 10.33
CA GLU A 95 7.27 12.52 9.93
C GLU A 95 7.44 11.03 10.28
N SER A 96 6.84 10.57 11.38
CA SER A 96 6.89 9.16 11.79
C SER A 96 5.98 8.27 10.94
N PHE A 97 5.02 8.84 10.22
CA PHE A 97 4.08 8.10 9.39
C PHE A 97 4.39 8.20 7.90
N ASP A 98 5.33 9.04 7.48
CA ASP A 98 5.71 9.21 6.07
C ASP A 98 6.19 7.91 5.43
N SER A 99 6.81 7.03 6.20
CA SER A 99 7.24 5.70 5.76
C SER A 99 6.07 4.73 5.51
N ILE A 100 4.92 4.94 6.15
CA ILE A 100 3.70 4.13 6.01
C ILE A 100 2.74 4.75 5.00
N PHE A 101 2.69 6.07 4.93
CA PHE A 101 1.89 6.87 4.01
C PHE A 101 2.78 7.67 3.04
N PRO A 102 3.54 6.99 2.17
CA PRO A 102 4.50 7.63 1.27
C PRO A 102 3.82 8.58 0.30
N LYS A 103 4.32 9.82 0.22
CA LYS A 103 3.93 10.87 -0.74
C LYS A 103 5.04 11.18 -1.77
N ASP A 104 6.13 10.42 -1.72
CA ASP A 104 7.33 10.58 -2.55
C ASP A 104 7.10 10.16 -4.01
N ASN A 105 6.55 8.97 -4.22
CA ASN A 105 6.38 8.36 -5.52
C ASN A 105 4.93 7.90 -5.71
N PRO A 106 4.27 8.23 -6.84
CA PRO A 106 2.91 7.77 -7.11
C PRO A 106 2.74 6.26 -7.02
N LYS A 107 3.78 5.47 -7.32
CA LYS A 107 3.75 4.01 -7.17
C LYS A 107 3.62 3.60 -5.70
N ASN A 108 4.44 4.17 -4.82
CA ASN A 108 4.42 3.90 -3.38
C ASN A 108 3.09 4.37 -2.77
N THR A 109 2.60 5.55 -3.15
CA THR A 109 1.32 6.06 -2.66
C THR A 109 0.15 5.15 -3.07
N ARG A 110 0.13 4.67 -4.33
CA ARG A 110 -0.88 3.71 -4.79
C ARG A 110 -0.78 2.38 -4.06
N PHE A 111 0.44 1.89 -3.81
CA PHE A 111 0.68 0.68 -3.05
C PHE A 111 0.10 0.79 -1.64
N ALA A 112 0.39 1.88 -0.92
CA ALA A 112 -0.15 2.13 0.41
C ALA A 112 -1.69 2.20 0.41
N ILE A 113 -2.30 2.93 -0.54
CA ILE A 113 -3.77 3.00 -0.68
C ILE A 113 -4.36 1.60 -0.90
N ASN A 114 -3.80 0.83 -1.84
CA ASN A 114 -4.29 -0.52 -2.16
C ASN A 114 -4.12 -1.48 -0.97
N PHE A 115 -3.02 -1.35 -0.22
CA PHE A 115 -2.80 -2.14 0.98
C PHE A 115 -3.90 -1.85 2.01
N PHE A 116 -4.11 -0.59 2.38
CA PHE A 116 -5.11 -0.22 3.39
C PHE A 116 -6.55 -0.49 2.96
N THR A 117 -6.88 -0.35 1.67
CA THR A 117 -8.20 -0.76 1.15
C THR A 117 -8.40 -2.27 1.21
N SER A 118 -7.39 -3.07 0.87
CA SER A 118 -7.47 -4.54 0.89
C SER A 118 -7.68 -5.11 2.30
N ILE A 119 -7.26 -4.40 3.34
CA ILE A 119 -7.45 -4.82 4.74
C ILE A 119 -8.72 -4.25 5.39
N GLY A 120 -9.51 -3.47 4.64
CA GLY A 120 -10.77 -2.88 5.10
C GLY A 120 -10.63 -1.52 5.79
N LEU A 121 -9.45 -0.90 5.74
CA LEU A 121 -9.15 0.38 6.39
C LEU A 121 -8.98 1.52 5.37
N GLY A 122 -9.79 1.54 4.31
CA GLY A 122 -9.70 2.57 3.27
C GLY A 122 -9.83 4.01 3.78
N GLY A 123 -10.57 4.20 4.89
CA GLY A 123 -10.85 5.53 5.47
C GLY A 123 -9.62 6.29 5.97
N ILE A 124 -8.53 5.62 6.38
CA ILE A 124 -7.30 6.31 6.81
C ILE A 124 -6.47 6.84 5.63
N THR A 125 -6.82 6.47 4.40
CA THR A 125 -6.06 6.86 3.19
C THR A 125 -6.72 7.97 2.38
N GLU A 126 -7.76 8.63 2.90
CA GLU A 126 -8.48 9.68 2.17
C GLU A 126 -7.53 10.84 1.77
N ASN A 127 -6.69 11.30 2.71
CA ASN A 127 -5.67 12.32 2.44
C ASN A 127 -4.69 11.93 1.32
N LEU A 128 -4.31 10.64 1.23
CA LEU A 128 -3.43 10.15 0.16
C LEU A 128 -4.14 10.09 -1.19
N ARG A 129 -5.45 9.78 -1.19
CA ARG A 129 -6.26 9.76 -2.42
C ARG A 129 -6.43 11.16 -2.97
N GLU A 130 -6.70 12.14 -2.11
CA GLU A 130 -6.74 13.55 -2.49
C GLU A 130 -5.38 14.02 -3.03
N TYR A 131 -4.28 13.64 -2.37
CA TYR A 131 -2.93 13.93 -2.85
C TYR A 131 -2.68 13.35 -4.25
N LEU A 132 -3.05 12.09 -4.51
CA LEU A 132 -2.93 11.49 -5.85
C LEU A 132 -3.83 12.14 -6.90
N LYS A 133 -5.03 12.61 -6.53
CA LYS A 133 -5.93 13.33 -7.45
C LYS A 133 -5.35 14.70 -7.84
N ASN A 134 -4.68 15.37 -6.91
CA ASN A 134 -4.07 16.69 -7.12
C ASN A 134 -2.65 16.61 -7.72
N MET A 135 -2.01 15.44 -7.67
CA MET A 135 -0.65 15.24 -8.19
C MET A 135 -0.47 15.59 -9.68
N PRO A 136 -1.40 15.26 -10.61
CA PRO A 136 -1.28 15.72 -12.00
C PRO A 136 -1.27 17.25 -12.15
N GLN A 137 -2.00 17.97 -11.29
CA GLN A 137 -2.02 19.43 -11.27
C GLN A 137 -0.71 20.01 -10.71
N LEU A 138 -0.15 19.38 -9.67
CA LEU A 138 1.16 19.75 -9.11
C LEU A 138 2.32 19.48 -10.08
N ILE A 139 2.29 18.37 -10.83
CA ILE A 139 3.30 18.06 -11.87
C ILE A 139 3.19 19.07 -13.03
N MET A 140 1.97 19.44 -13.43
CA MET A 140 1.75 20.49 -14.43
C MET A 140 2.24 21.85 -13.93
N GLN A 141 2.05 22.17 -12.66
CA GLN A 141 2.52 23.42 -12.04
C GLN A 141 4.04 23.44 -11.85
N GLN A 142 4.67 22.31 -11.50
CA GLN A 142 6.13 22.18 -11.43
C GLN A 142 6.77 22.26 -12.82
N LYS A 143 6.17 21.63 -13.84
CA LYS A 143 6.62 21.80 -15.23
C LYS A 143 6.46 23.24 -15.71
N LYS A 144 5.39 23.93 -15.30
CA LYS A 144 5.17 25.34 -15.64
C LYS A 144 6.16 26.29 -14.93
N ALA A 145 6.49 26.01 -13.67
CA ALA A 145 7.48 26.78 -12.92
C ALA A 145 8.91 26.55 -13.44
N ALA A 146 9.25 25.31 -13.86
CA ALA A 146 10.52 25.02 -14.51
C ALA A 146 10.64 25.63 -15.91
N SER A 147 9.52 25.87 -16.61
CA SER A 147 9.51 26.62 -17.88
C SER A 147 9.54 28.15 -17.71
N GLU A 148 9.35 28.68 -16.50
CA GLU A 148 9.45 30.13 -16.22
C GLU A 148 10.86 30.55 -15.75
N SER A 149 11.77 29.61 -15.46
CA SER A 149 13.17 29.91 -15.12
C SER A 149 14.15 29.80 -16.29
N ASP A 150 13.73 29.32 -17.47
CA ASP A 150 14.56 29.18 -18.68
C ASP A 150 13.94 29.89 -19.90
N ALA A 151 13.61 31.17 -19.74
CA ALA A 151 13.33 32.05 -20.86
C ALA A 151 14.42 33.12 -20.95
N GLU A 152 15.54 32.78 -21.59
CA GLU A 152 16.32 33.66 -22.48
C GLU A 152 17.49 32.86 -23.10
N SER A 153 17.26 32.17 -24.23
CA SER A 153 18.06 32.29 -25.47
C SER A 153 17.96 31.07 -26.40
N ASP A 154 17.32 31.36 -27.54
CA ASP A 154 17.55 30.86 -28.90
C ASP A 154 17.06 29.47 -29.35
N SER A 155 16.57 29.54 -30.58
CA SER A 155 15.72 28.64 -31.35
C SER A 155 16.49 27.54 -32.09
N SER A 156 15.93 26.33 -32.10
CA SER A 156 16.00 25.44 -33.26
C SER A 156 14.86 24.43 -33.17
N GLY A 157 13.98 24.45 -34.18
CA GLY A 157 12.73 23.72 -34.21
C GLY A 157 12.89 22.21 -34.28
N PHE A 158 12.03 21.50 -33.55
CA PHE A 158 11.79 20.08 -33.73
C PHE A 158 10.30 19.87 -34.03
N GLY A 159 10.00 19.57 -35.29
CA GLY A 159 8.66 19.25 -35.75
C GLY A 159 8.20 17.91 -35.17
N PHE A 160 7.06 17.92 -34.47
CA PHE A 160 6.38 16.72 -34.04
C PHE A 160 5.40 16.27 -35.13
N ASP A 161 5.78 15.20 -35.84
CA ASP A 161 4.93 14.47 -36.77
C ASP A 161 3.82 13.74 -36.00
N SER A 162 2.58 14.11 -36.33
CA SER A 162 1.36 13.50 -35.83
C SER A 162 0.89 12.41 -36.79
N SER A 163 1.27 11.16 -36.55
CA SER A 163 0.68 10.03 -37.29
C SER A 163 -0.61 9.56 -36.60
N LYS A 164 -1.74 9.99 -37.17
CA LYS A 164 -3.04 9.35 -36.99
C LYS A 164 -3.09 8.05 -37.79
N SER A 165 -3.71 7.01 -37.24
CA SER A 165 -4.24 5.90 -38.04
C SER A 165 -5.55 5.43 -37.44
N ASP A 166 -6.63 5.73 -38.18
CA ASP A 166 -7.99 5.29 -37.94
C ASP A 166 -8.27 3.91 -38.58
N SER A 167 -9.17 3.18 -37.92
CA SER A 167 -10.18 2.25 -38.48
C SER A 167 -9.79 0.86 -39.02
N GLY A 168 -10.59 -0.12 -38.58
CA GLY A 168 -10.65 -1.47 -39.12
C GLY A 168 -11.70 -2.31 -38.39
N SER A 169 -12.98 -1.98 -38.56
CA SER A 169 -14.11 -2.80 -38.12
C SER A 169 -14.25 -4.04 -39.00
N SER A 170 -14.40 -5.22 -38.39
CA SER A 170 -15.02 -6.37 -39.07
C SER A 170 -15.87 -7.16 -38.07
N SER A 171 -17.19 -7.03 -38.26
CA SER A 171 -18.23 -7.87 -37.68
C SER A 171 -18.36 -9.18 -38.44
N SER A 172 -18.50 -10.30 -37.74
CA SER A 172 -19.14 -11.50 -38.29
C SER A 172 -19.62 -12.42 -37.16
N SER A 173 -20.88 -12.21 -36.76
CA SER A 173 -21.98 -13.17 -36.65
C SER A 173 -21.73 -14.63 -36.22
N GLU A 174 -22.43 -14.97 -35.12
CA GLU A 174 -23.27 -16.16 -34.81
C GLU A 174 -22.82 -17.57 -35.24
N SER A 175 -22.84 -18.53 -34.30
CA SER A 175 -23.74 -19.72 -34.33
C SER A 175 -23.51 -20.62 -33.11
N SER A 176 -24.60 -20.93 -32.42
CA SER A 176 -24.74 -21.89 -31.33
C SER A 176 -25.44 -23.14 -31.86
N GLU A 177 -24.90 -24.33 -31.60
CA GLU A 177 -25.59 -25.60 -31.83
C GLU A 177 -25.16 -26.62 -30.74
N SER A 178 -26.15 -27.28 -30.16
CA SER A 178 -26.08 -28.22 -29.04
C SER A 178 -26.16 -29.68 -29.50
N GLU A 179 -26.04 -30.60 -28.52
CA GLU A 179 -26.56 -31.99 -28.50
C GLU A 179 -25.65 -33.16 -28.98
N THR A 180 -25.22 -33.94 -27.97
CA THR A 180 -25.38 -35.40 -27.75
C THR A 180 -24.93 -36.48 -28.76
N ASP A 181 -24.14 -37.41 -28.20
CA ASP A 181 -24.39 -38.86 -28.04
C ASP A 181 -23.46 -39.90 -28.71
N SER A 182 -23.12 -40.89 -27.87
CA SER A 182 -22.91 -42.33 -28.12
C SER A 182 -21.58 -42.90 -28.66
N ASP A 183 -21.00 -43.76 -27.79
CA ASP A 183 -20.45 -45.10 -28.01
C ASP A 183 -19.29 -45.34 -29.00
N ASP A 184 -18.15 -45.88 -28.53
CA ASP A 184 -17.95 -47.33 -28.35
C ASP A 184 -16.45 -47.73 -28.26
N LYS A 185 -16.15 -48.61 -27.30
CA LYS A 185 -15.15 -49.70 -27.30
C LYS A 185 -13.70 -49.45 -27.78
N ARG A 186 -12.77 -49.60 -26.82
CA ARG A 186 -11.75 -50.70 -26.68
C ARG A 186 -10.57 -50.18 -25.83
N ARG A 187 -9.77 -50.94 -25.07
CA ARG A 187 -9.76 -52.28 -24.45
C ARG A 187 -8.32 -52.43 -23.89
N ASN A 188 -8.17 -52.98 -22.67
CA ASN A 188 -6.92 -53.53 -22.09
C ASN A 188 -5.81 -52.52 -21.70
N LYS A 189 -4.94 -52.71 -20.70
CA LYS A 189 -4.59 -53.80 -19.74
C LYS A 189 -3.73 -53.09 -18.66
N ARG A 190 -4.10 -53.11 -17.37
CA ARG A 190 -3.61 -54.03 -16.31
C ARG A 190 -2.10 -53.94 -15.95
N ARG A 191 -1.86 -53.83 -14.62
CA ARG A 191 -0.64 -54.07 -13.80
C ARG A 191 0.23 -52.82 -13.60
N LYS A 192 0.69 -52.47 -12.40
CA LYS A 192 0.96 -53.25 -11.17
C LYS A 192 0.90 -52.32 -9.96
#